data_AF-A0A356Q1S3-F1
#
_entry.id   AF-A0A356Q1S3-F1
#
_cell.length_a   1.000
_cell.length_b   1.000
_cell.length_c   1.000
_cell.angle_alpha   90.00
_cell.angle_beta   90.00
_cell.angle_gamma   90.00
#
_symmetry.space_group_name_H-M   'P 1'
#
loop_
_entity.id
_entity.type
_entity.pdbx_description
1 polymer ?
#
loop_
_entity_poly.entity_id
_entity_poly.type
_entity_poly.pdbx_seq_one_letter_code
_entity_poly.pdbx_strand_id
1 'polypeptide(L)'
;MVLVEIFPSYYFHAAGLNPARNAAADPGFMTAALNAWGSDGVGADYAPRGSDVDEADAMISAAALRHIAATPGCWQAPQAAAMEGWIFGVPV
;
A
#
# COMPACT_ATOMS: atom_id res chain seq x y z
N MET A 1 -9.13 -19.56 9.84
CA MET A 1 -9.44 -18.36 9.04
C MET A 1 -8.51 -17.26 9.50
N VAL A 2 -7.66 -16.73 8.63
CA VAL A 2 -6.79 -15.58 8.95
C VAL A 2 -7.44 -14.37 8.29
N LEU A 3 -8.00 -13.48 9.10
CA LEU A 3 -8.48 -12.18 8.65
C LEU A 3 -7.27 -11.24 8.71
N VAL A 4 -6.79 -10.80 7.53
CA VAL A 4 -5.74 -9.79 7.44
C VAL A 4 -6.43 -8.47 7.17
N GLU A 5 -6.41 -7.59 8.16
CA GLU A 5 -6.73 -6.18 7.95
C GLU A 5 -5.50 -5.51 7.32
N ILE A 6 -5.70 -4.85 6.17
CA ILE A 6 -4.65 -4.04 5.57
C ILE A 6 -4.61 -2.74 6.38
N PHE A 7 -3.59 -2.59 7.22
CA PHE A 7 -3.30 -1.34 7.90
C PHE A 7 -2.35 -0.51 7.04
N PRO A 8 -2.80 0.55 6.35
CA PRO A 8 -1.91 1.36 5.50
C PRO A 8 -0.73 1.95 6.26
N SER A 9 -0.96 2.29 7.54
CA SER A 9 0.07 2.74 8.49
C SER A 9 1.23 1.76 8.64
N TYR A 10 1.01 0.45 8.48
CA TYR A 10 2.08 -0.55 8.50
C TYR A 10 3.13 -0.26 7.42
N TYR A 11 2.72 0.11 6.21
CA TYR A 11 3.65 0.32 5.10
C TYR A 11 4.50 1.59 5.27
N PHE A 12 4.00 2.61 5.96
CA PHE A 12 4.83 3.73 6.39
C PHE A 12 5.86 3.30 7.43
N HIS A 13 5.45 2.55 8.46
CA HIS A 13 6.35 2.08 9.51
C HIS A 13 7.41 1.10 9.02
N ALA A 14 7.05 0.18 8.12
CA ALA A 14 7.98 -0.74 7.49
C ALA A 14 9.02 -0.02 6.60
N ALA A 15 8.68 1.16 6.07
CA ALA A 15 9.62 2.07 5.39
C ALA A 15 10.43 2.95 6.37
N GLY A 16 10.30 2.77 7.68
CA GLY A 16 11.00 3.57 8.70
C GLY A 16 10.39 4.95 8.94
N LEU A 17 9.17 5.20 8.45
CA LEU A 17 8.46 6.47 8.57
C LEU A 17 7.35 6.40 9.62
N ASN A 18 6.95 7.55 10.16
CA ASN A 18 5.85 7.65 11.12
C ASN A 18 4.77 8.60 10.57
N PRO A 19 3.58 8.09 10.18
CA PRO A 19 2.52 8.91 9.58
C PRO A 19 1.74 9.77 10.58
N ALA A 20 2.14 9.79 11.86
CA ALA A 20 1.48 10.56 12.91
C ALA A 20 1.33 12.05 12.55
N ARG A 21 0.27 12.67 13.07
CA ARG A 21 -0.02 14.10 12.91
C ARG A 21 -0.14 14.53 11.44
N ASN A 22 -0.76 13.67 10.62
CA ASN A 22 -1.03 13.98 9.22
C ASN A 22 0.24 14.16 8.37
N ALA A 23 1.34 13.49 8.72
CA ALA A 23 2.62 13.63 8.00
C ALA A 23 2.51 13.21 6.53
N ALA A 24 1.60 12.30 6.19
CA ALA A 24 1.35 11.86 4.81
C ALA A 24 0.71 12.93 3.90
N ALA A 25 0.30 14.08 4.46
CA ALA A 25 -0.09 15.26 3.68
C ALA A 25 1.12 16.05 3.16
N ASP A 26 2.31 15.86 3.73
CA ASP A 26 3.54 16.49 3.23
C ASP A 26 4.04 15.77 1.96
N PRO A 27 4.24 16.50 0.84
CA PRO A 27 4.72 15.91 -0.42
C PRO A 27 6.07 15.22 -0.30
N GLY A 28 6.97 15.75 0.54
CA GLY A 28 8.30 15.19 0.78
C GLY A 28 8.23 13.86 1.53
N PHE A 29 7.45 13.82 2.60
CA PHE A 29 7.17 12.61 3.36
C PHE A 29 6.53 11.54 2.48
N MET A 30 5.49 11.90 1.72
CA MET A 30 4.79 10.95 0.86
C MET A 30 5.72 10.41 -0.24
N THR A 31 6.52 11.27 -0.87
CA THR A 31 7.51 10.86 -1.87
C THR A 31 8.55 9.92 -1.27
N ALA A 32 9.06 10.21 -0.07
CA ALA A 32 10.01 9.32 0.60
C ALA A 32 9.39 7.93 0.88
N ALA A 33 8.13 7.89 1.32
CA ALA A 33 7.41 6.65 1.57
C ALA A 33 7.21 5.83 0.28
N LEU A 34 6.78 6.47 -0.81
CA LEU A 34 6.57 5.82 -2.11
C LEU A 34 7.88 5.29 -2.70
N ASN A 35 8.96 6.08 -2.61
CA ASN A 35 10.28 5.68 -3.08
C ASN A 35 10.81 4.44 -2.34
N ALA A 36 10.53 4.30 -1.04
CA ALA A 36 10.92 3.13 -0.25
C ALA A 36 10.29 1.83 -0.77
N TRP A 37 9.14 1.91 -1.44
CA TRP A 37 8.47 0.79 -2.11
C TRP A 37 8.69 0.77 -3.62
N GLY A 38 9.67 1.52 -4.14
CA GLY A 38 10.00 1.55 -5.57
C GLY A 38 8.88 2.13 -6.45
N SER A 39 8.12 3.09 -5.92
CA SER A 39 7.17 3.89 -6.68
C SER A 39 7.69 5.30 -6.89
N ASP A 40 7.27 5.94 -7.98
CA ASP A 40 7.50 7.38 -8.15
C ASP A 40 6.81 8.17 -7.04
N GLY A 41 7.39 9.32 -6.71
CA GLY A 41 6.86 10.27 -5.73
C GLY A 41 5.63 11.04 -6.21
N VAL A 42 5.24 12.03 -5.43
CA VAL A 42 4.11 12.91 -5.73
C VAL A 42 4.57 14.27 -6.26
N GLY A 43 3.69 14.98 -6.97
CA GLY A 43 3.94 16.33 -7.46
C GLY A 43 4.07 17.37 -6.34
N ALA A 44 4.65 18.53 -6.66
CA ALA A 44 4.80 19.64 -5.71
C ALA A 44 3.45 20.24 -5.29
N ASP A 45 2.41 20.03 -6.09
CA ASP A 45 1.02 20.42 -5.88
C ASP A 45 0.20 19.33 -5.16
N TYR A 46 0.86 18.29 -4.64
CA TYR A 46 0.20 17.22 -3.90
C TYR A 46 -0.58 17.76 -2.70
N ALA A 47 -1.88 17.47 -2.71
CA ALA A 47 -2.82 17.79 -1.66
C ALA A 47 -3.81 16.61 -1.56
N PRO A 48 -3.58 15.63 -0.67
CA PRO A 48 -4.45 14.47 -0.56
C PRO A 48 -5.83 14.93 -0.12
N ARG A 49 -6.86 14.33 -0.73
CA ARG A 49 -8.26 14.67 -0.46
C ARG A 49 -8.77 13.90 0.77
N GLY A 50 -9.71 14.52 1.47
CA GLY A 50 -10.35 13.94 2.66
C GLY A 50 -9.69 14.37 3.98
N SER A 51 -10.43 14.34 5.08
CA SER A 51 -9.92 14.69 6.41
C SER A 51 -8.95 13.65 6.97
N ASP A 52 -9.03 12.42 6.46
CA ASP A 52 -8.39 11.24 7.05
C ASP A 52 -7.29 10.66 6.16
N VAL A 53 -6.83 11.43 5.15
CA VAL A 53 -5.75 11.05 4.21
C VAL A 53 -5.87 9.67 3.57
N ASP A 54 -7.10 9.21 3.33
CA ASP A 54 -7.41 7.95 2.66
C ASP A 54 -6.68 7.79 1.32
N GLU A 55 -6.50 8.90 0.60
CA GLU A 55 -5.76 8.92 -0.67
C GLU A 55 -4.28 8.55 -0.47
N ALA A 56 -3.64 9.07 0.58
CA ALA A 56 -2.26 8.72 0.92
C ALA A 56 -2.14 7.25 1.35
N ASP A 57 -3.11 6.77 2.13
CA ASP A 57 -3.20 5.39 2.59
C ASP A 57 -3.39 4.40 1.42
N ALA A 58 -4.26 4.75 0.47
CA ALA A 58 -4.44 3.98 -0.76
C ALA A 58 -3.16 3.97 -1.60
N MET A 59 -2.48 5.11 -1.74
CA MET A 59 -1.25 5.23 -2.53
C MET A 59 -0.11 4.40 -1.94
N ILE A 60 0.15 4.49 -0.63
CA ILE A 60 1.23 3.72 0.00
C ILE A 60 0.93 2.21 -0.04
N SER A 61 -0.33 1.82 0.17
CA SER A 61 -0.75 0.43 0.13
C SER A 61 -0.59 -0.15 -1.27
N ALA A 62 -1.00 0.60 -2.31
CA ALA A 62 -0.82 0.18 -3.69
C ALA A 62 0.66 0.04 -4.07
N ALA A 63 1.51 0.99 -3.66
CA ALA A 63 2.95 0.93 -3.90
C ALA A 63 3.59 -0.29 -3.24
N ALA A 64 3.31 -0.51 -1.95
CA ALA A 64 3.86 -1.63 -1.19
C ALA A 64 3.35 -2.97 -1.70
N LEU A 65 2.05 -3.12 -1.95
CA LEU A 65 1.47 -4.35 -2.49
C LEU A 65 2.05 -4.69 -3.86
N ARG A 66 2.21 -3.70 -4.75
CA ARG A 66 2.86 -3.90 -6.05
C ARG A 66 4.31 -4.38 -5.89
N HIS A 67 5.06 -3.75 -4.98
CA HIS A 67 6.44 -4.12 -4.71
C HIS A 67 6.56 -5.55 -4.16
N ILE A 68 5.74 -5.90 -3.17
CA ILE A 68 5.73 -7.21 -2.53
C ILE A 68 5.29 -8.28 -3.54
N ALA A 69 4.22 -8.03 -4.30
CA ALA A 69 3.70 -8.95 -5.31
C ALA A 69 4.72 -9.28 -6.41
N ALA A 70 5.68 -8.40 -6.67
CA ALA A 70 6.77 -8.66 -7.62
C ALA A 70 7.80 -9.69 -7.09
N THR A 71 7.78 -10.01 -5.79
CA THR A 71 8.68 -11.00 -5.19
C THR A 71 8.17 -12.42 -5.44
N PRO A 72 8.93 -13.29 -6.12
CA PRO A 72 8.49 -14.67 -6.38
C PRO A 72 8.18 -15.42 -5.08
N GLY A 73 7.01 -16.06 -5.03
CA GLY A 73 6.59 -16.85 -3.88
C GLY A 73 6.13 -16.05 -2.66
N CYS A 74 6.03 -14.72 -2.73
CA CYS A 74 5.46 -13.89 -1.65
C CYS A 74 3.99 -14.22 -1.36
N TRP A 75 3.27 -14.67 -2.37
CA TRP A 75 1.89 -15.13 -2.30
C TRP A 75 1.74 -16.39 -3.14
N GLN A 76 1.11 -17.39 -2.56
CA GLN A 76 0.68 -18.59 -3.26
C GLN A 76 -0.78 -18.81 -2.91
N ALA A 77 -1.65 -18.63 -3.89
CA ALA A 77 -3.07 -18.83 -3.68
C ALA A 77 -3.34 -20.33 -3.37
N PRO A 78 -4.15 -20.65 -2.35
CA PRO A 78 -4.54 -22.03 -2.11
C PRO A 78 -5.39 -22.54 -3.27
N GLN A 79 -5.42 -23.86 -3.51
CA GLN A 79 -6.18 -24.45 -4.61
C GLN A 79 -7.68 -24.05 -4.59
N ALA A 80 -8.26 -23.91 -3.41
CA ALA A 80 -9.65 -23.48 -3.23
C ALA A 80 -9.93 -22.05 -3.75
N ALA A 81 -8.90 -21.20 -3.88
CA ALA A 81 -9.04 -19.84 -4.39
C ALA A 81 -9.54 -19.78 -5.84
N ALA A 82 -9.33 -20.83 -6.63
CA ALA A 82 -9.86 -20.94 -7.99
C ALA A 82 -11.40 -20.91 -8.03
N MET A 83 -12.08 -21.33 -6.96
CA MET A 83 -13.54 -21.27 -6.87
C MET A 83 -14.06 -19.86 -6.58
N GLU A 84 -13.21 -18.98 -6.06
CA GLU A 84 -13.52 -17.61 -5.65
C GLU A 84 -12.48 -16.65 -6.25
N GLY A 85 -12.14 -16.85 -7.53
CA GLY A 85 -11.03 -16.16 -8.20
C GLY A 85 -11.13 -14.64 -8.15
N TRP A 86 -12.36 -14.10 -8.09
CA TRP A 86 -12.63 -12.67 -7.93
C TRP A 86 -12.17 -12.09 -6.58
N ILE A 87 -12.17 -12.89 -5.51
CA ILE A 87 -11.69 -12.48 -4.17
C ILE A 87 -10.17 -12.51 -4.13
N PHE A 88 -9.58 -13.57 -4.69
CA PHE A 88 -8.16 -13.87 -4.52
C PHE A 88 -7.28 -13.37 -5.68
N GLY A 89 -7.87 -12.75 -6.71
CA GLY A 89 -7.16 -12.27 -7.89
C GLY A 89 -6.58 -13.41 -8.73
N VAL A 90 -7.20 -14.59 -8.71
CA VAL A 90 -6.79 -15.77 -9.47
C VAL A 90 -7.74 -15.93 -10.67
N PRO A 91 -7.23 -16.04 -11.91
CA PRO A 91 -8.09 -16.32 -13.06
C PRO A 91 -8.83 -17.65 -12.86
N VAL A 92 -10.12 -17.67 -13.20
CA VAL A 92 -10.95 -18.88 -13.24
C VAL A 92 -10.69 -19.69 -14.50
#